data_AF-A0A9E6W3R5-F1
#
_entry.id   AF-A0A9E6W3R5-F1
#
_cell.length_a   1.000
_cell.length_b   1.000
_cell.length_c   1.000
_cell.angle_alpha   90.00
_cell.angle_beta   90.00
_cell.angle_gamma   90.00
#
_symmetry.space_group_name_H-M   'P 1'
#
loop_
_entity.id
_entity.type
_entity.pdbx_description
1 polymer ?
#
loop_
_entity_poly.entity_id
_entity_poly.type
_entity_poly.pdbx_seq_one_letter_code
_entity_poly.pdbx_strand_id
1 'polypeptide(L)'
;MTKTNDKKQEYLQIVFLLLPTLILAKLGDLFATEMIYRILFAGIFGGVGGALGYLVYSRVQKKGMVTIVVAGALLGGASFSALVWKARTQMPLTCEVCGYKTIKKGDESCAYCGANTWAFEQGRDDYDNKAEWLRYEQLNCFVLDSANQVFDFYSPDRAEGFKKDMDWKPSISQQDLVDDYKAIDLDPIE
;
A
#
# COMPACT_ATOMS: atom_id res chain seq x y z
N MET A 1 -13.74 45.17 30.16
CA MET A 1 -14.17 43.81 29.78
C MET A 1 -13.63 43.52 28.38
N THR A 2 -12.58 42.70 28.22
CA THR A 2 -12.11 42.22 26.88
C THR A 2 -11.07 41.09 26.91
N LYS A 3 -10.53 40.67 28.06
CA LYS A 3 -9.43 39.69 28.12
C LYS A 3 -9.77 38.27 27.60
N THR A 4 -11.05 37.90 27.56
CA THR A 4 -11.49 36.54 27.21
C THR A 4 -11.56 36.29 25.71
N ASN A 5 -11.75 37.35 24.91
CA ASN A 5 -11.92 37.22 23.45
C ASN A 5 -10.57 37.07 22.74
N ASP A 6 -9.53 37.75 23.23
CA ASP A 6 -8.17 37.67 22.69
C ASP A 6 -7.59 36.25 22.83
N LYS A 7 -7.71 35.63 24.01
CA LYS A 7 -7.21 34.26 24.23
C LYS A 7 -7.90 33.25 23.31
N LYS A 8 -9.21 33.39 23.08
CA LYS A 8 -9.95 32.51 22.18
C LYS A 8 -9.47 32.63 20.73
N GLN A 9 -9.19 33.86 20.28
CA GLN A 9 -8.64 34.11 18.95
C GLN A 9 -7.21 33.59 18.79
N GLU A 10 -6.39 33.73 19.83
CA GLU A 10 -5.04 33.18 19.89
C GLU A 10 -5.04 31.65 19.77
N TYR A 11 -5.89 30.94 20.53
CA TYR A 11 -6.03 29.48 20.40
C TYR A 11 -6.54 29.07 19.02
N LEU A 12 -7.51 29.79 18.46
CA LEU A 12 -8.00 29.53 17.11
C LEU A 12 -6.88 29.70 16.07
N GLN A 13 -6.09 30.76 16.17
CA GLN A 13 -4.97 30.99 15.27
C GLN A 13 -3.96 29.84 15.35
N ILE A 14 -3.60 29.42 16.56
CA ILE A 14 -2.68 28.29 16.77
C ILE A 14 -3.23 27.00 16.16
N VAL A 15 -4.50 26.69 16.38
CA VAL A 15 -5.16 25.48 15.85
C VAL A 15 -5.20 25.51 14.33
N PHE A 16 -5.62 26.62 13.73
CA PHE A 16 -5.69 26.76 12.27
C PHE A 16 -4.31 26.80 11.62
N LEU A 17 -3.25 27.19 12.31
CA LEU A 17 -1.89 27.17 11.77
C LEU A 17 -1.23 25.80 11.94
N LEU A 18 -1.25 25.23 13.15
CA LEU A 18 -0.52 24.02 13.49
C LEU A 18 -1.12 22.76 12.85
N LEU A 19 -2.44 22.59 12.88
CA LEU A 19 -3.05 21.37 12.36
C LEU A 19 -2.74 21.16 10.87
N PRO A 20 -3.00 22.14 9.98
CA PRO A 20 -2.64 22.00 8.57
C PRO A 20 -1.13 21.82 8.35
N THR A 21 -0.30 22.56 9.09
CA THR A 21 1.18 22.44 8.99
C THR A 21 1.63 21.01 9.29
N LEU A 22 1.18 20.45 10.42
CA LEU A 22 1.59 19.10 10.84
C LEU A 22 1.07 18.02 9.92
N ILE A 23 -0.17 18.15 9.43
CA ILE A 23 -0.76 17.14 8.55
C ILE A 23 -0.12 17.20 7.17
N LEU A 24 0.03 18.38 6.57
CA LEU A 24 0.68 18.48 5.26
C LEU A 24 2.16 18.11 5.33
N ALA A 25 2.88 18.42 6.40
CA ALA A 25 4.27 17.98 6.56
C ALA A 25 4.43 16.45 6.45
N LYS A 26 3.43 15.66 6.88
CA LYS A 26 3.42 14.19 6.73
C LYS A 26 3.29 13.72 5.27
N LEU A 27 2.86 14.59 4.35
CA LEU A 27 2.90 14.29 2.92
C LEU A 27 4.33 14.22 2.39
N GLY A 28 5.32 14.80 3.07
CA GLY A 28 6.73 14.68 2.67
C GLY A 28 7.21 13.23 2.60
N ASP A 29 6.65 12.35 3.44
CA ASP A 29 6.91 10.91 3.41
C ASP A 29 6.33 10.20 2.17
N LEU A 30 5.47 10.85 1.37
CA LEU A 30 4.91 10.28 0.15
C LEU A 30 5.80 10.52 -1.08
N PHE A 31 6.56 11.61 -1.08
CA PHE A 31 7.33 12.04 -2.25
C PHE A 31 8.81 11.66 -2.16
N ALA A 32 9.26 11.15 -1.02
CA ALA A 32 10.64 10.75 -0.83
C ALA A 32 10.78 9.55 0.11
N THR A 33 11.65 8.62 -0.27
CA THR A 33 12.11 7.49 0.55
C THR A 33 13.35 7.86 1.37
N GLU A 34 14.27 8.58 0.74
CA GLU A 34 15.51 9.09 1.31
C GLU A 34 15.28 10.17 2.39
N MET A 35 16.03 10.09 3.50
CA MET A 35 15.82 10.91 4.70
C MET A 35 15.93 12.41 4.44
N ILE A 36 16.91 12.83 3.63
CA ILE A 36 17.17 14.24 3.32
C ILE A 36 16.00 14.85 2.55
N TYR A 37 15.50 14.15 1.53
CA TYR A 37 14.38 14.64 0.73
C TYR A 37 13.06 14.61 1.51
N ARG A 38 12.87 13.66 2.44
CA ARG A 38 11.69 13.64 3.33
C ARG A 38 11.61 14.90 4.20
N ILE A 39 12.73 15.33 4.78
CA ILE A 39 12.77 16.56 5.59
C ILE A 39 12.49 17.78 4.71
N LEU A 40 13.09 17.84 3.52
CA LEU A 40 12.89 18.94 2.58
C LEU A 40 11.41 19.06 2.17
N PHE A 41 10.78 17.96 1.74
CA PHE A 41 9.37 17.97 1.36
C PHE A 41 8.45 18.21 2.56
N ALA A 42 8.77 17.69 3.75
CA ALA A 42 8.01 18.00 4.96
C ALA A 42 8.03 19.50 5.29
N GLY A 43 9.17 20.17 5.09
CA GLY A 43 9.29 21.63 5.23
C GLY A 43 8.43 22.39 4.22
N ILE A 44 8.50 22.01 2.94
CA ILE A 44 7.71 22.64 1.86
C ILE A 44 6.20 22.48 2.14
N PHE A 45 5.75 21.24 2.36
CA PHE A 45 4.34 20.97 2.60
C PHE A 45 3.86 21.55 3.94
N GLY A 46 4.69 21.56 4.97
CA GLY A 46 4.40 22.23 6.24
C GLY A 46 4.19 23.73 6.05
N GLY A 47 5.06 24.39 5.27
CA GLY A 47 4.92 25.81 4.93
C GLY A 47 3.62 26.11 4.17
N VAL A 48 3.27 25.26 3.19
CA VAL A 48 2.00 25.35 2.46
C VAL A 48 0.81 25.17 3.41
N GLY A 49 0.90 24.20 4.32
CA GLY A 49 -0.13 23.96 5.35
C GLY A 49 -0.34 25.18 6.23
N GLY A 50 0.73 25.77 6.76
CA GLY A 50 0.66 26.99 7.57
C GLY A 50 0.05 28.18 6.83
N ALA A 51 0.41 28.37 5.55
CA ALA A 51 -0.16 29.43 4.71
C ALA A 51 -1.67 29.24 4.48
N LEU A 52 -2.10 28.01 4.15
CA LEU A 52 -3.52 27.66 3.99
C LEU A 52 -4.30 27.85 5.30
N GLY A 53 -3.72 27.40 6.41
CA GLY A 53 -4.26 27.57 7.74
C GLY A 53 -4.49 29.03 8.12
N TYR A 54 -3.48 29.87 7.87
CA TYR A 54 -3.57 31.32 8.09
C TYR A 54 -4.61 31.98 7.18
N LEU A 55 -4.67 31.62 5.90
CA LEU A 55 -5.67 32.16 4.97
C LEU A 55 -7.09 31.84 5.42
N VAL A 56 -7.35 30.60 5.83
CA VAL A 56 -8.66 30.20 6.35
C VAL A 56 -8.97 30.97 7.63
N TYR A 57 -8.05 30.99 8.60
CA TYR A 57 -8.19 31.77 9.84
C TYR A 57 -8.55 33.24 9.56
N SER A 58 -7.81 33.90 8.68
CA SER A 58 -8.01 35.32 8.35
C SER A 58 -9.42 35.61 7.82
N ARG A 59 -10.02 34.64 7.09
CA ARG A 59 -11.37 34.70 6.53
C ARG A 59 -12.45 34.38 7.57
N VAL A 60 -12.20 33.46 8.51
CA VAL A 60 -13.21 32.97 9.46
C VAL A 60 -13.17 33.62 10.84
N GLN A 61 -12.08 34.27 11.24
CA GLN A 61 -11.92 34.85 12.59
C GLN A 61 -12.97 35.90 12.96
N LYS A 62 -13.61 36.53 11.96
CA LYS A 62 -14.68 37.54 12.14
C LYS A 62 -16.09 36.97 11.91
N LYS A 63 -16.21 35.65 11.70
CA LYS A 63 -17.47 34.97 11.37
C LYS A 63 -18.03 34.21 12.59
N GLY A 64 -19.29 33.79 12.50
CA GLY A 64 -19.93 33.00 13.55
C GLY A 64 -19.27 31.64 13.75
N MET A 65 -19.44 31.06 14.94
CA MET A 65 -18.80 29.81 15.37
C MET A 65 -19.10 28.63 14.43
N VAL A 66 -20.28 28.60 13.78
CA VAL A 66 -20.65 27.58 12.79
C VAL A 66 -19.71 27.61 11.57
N THR A 67 -19.36 28.79 11.05
CA THR A 67 -18.45 28.92 9.90
C THR A 67 -17.03 28.44 10.23
N ILE A 68 -16.58 28.68 11.46
CA ILE A 68 -15.28 28.23 11.96
C ILE A 68 -15.24 26.70 12.04
N VAL A 69 -16.29 26.07 12.58
CA VAL A 69 -16.40 24.61 12.69
C VAL A 69 -16.45 23.96 11.30
N VAL A 70 -17.23 24.50 10.37
CA VAL A 70 -17.31 23.97 8.99
C VAL A 70 -15.97 24.09 8.27
N ALA A 71 -15.27 25.22 8.38
CA ALA A 71 -13.97 25.41 7.77
C ALA A 71 -12.90 24.46 8.37
N GLY A 72 -12.93 24.24 9.68
CA GLY A 72 -12.08 23.26 10.36
C GLY A 72 -12.37 21.83 9.91
N ALA A 73 -13.65 21.47 9.77
CA ALA A 73 -14.07 20.15 9.31
C ALA A 73 -13.65 19.89 7.85
N LEU A 74 -13.71 20.89 6.97
CA LEU A 74 -13.24 20.76 5.59
C LEU A 74 -11.72 20.57 5.50
N LEU A 75 -10.95 21.36 6.25
CA LEU A 75 -9.50 21.18 6.33
C LEU A 75 -9.14 19.80 6.90
N GLY A 76 -9.76 19.41 8.02
CA GLY A 76 -9.55 18.10 8.64
C GLY A 76 -9.97 16.93 7.75
N GLY A 77 -11.09 17.07 7.02
CA GLY A 77 -11.59 16.05 6.11
C GLY A 77 -10.68 15.82 4.89
N ALA A 78 -10.18 16.90 4.28
CA ALA A 78 -9.22 16.79 3.18
C ALA A 78 -7.90 16.11 3.64
N SER A 79 -7.43 16.50 4.82
CA SER A 79 -6.28 15.90 5.49
C SER A 79 -6.47 14.41 5.82
N PHE A 80 -7.62 14.03 6.37
CA PHE A 80 -7.95 12.63 6.69
C PHE A 80 -8.06 11.78 5.42
N SER A 81 -8.62 12.34 4.35
CA SER A 81 -8.73 11.66 3.05
C SER A 81 -7.35 11.33 2.47
N ALA A 82 -6.37 12.23 2.61
CA ALA A 82 -4.99 11.98 2.18
C ALA A 82 -4.31 10.86 3.02
N LEU A 83 -4.56 10.81 4.32
CA LEU A 83 -4.06 9.74 5.20
C LEU A 83 -4.69 8.38 4.87
N VAL A 84 -6.01 8.34 4.63
CA VAL A 84 -6.71 7.12 4.19
C VAL A 84 -6.20 6.66 2.82
N TRP A 85 -5.93 7.59 1.91
CA TRP A 85 -5.35 7.26 0.61
C TRP A 85 -3.95 6.65 0.74
N LYS A 86 -3.08 7.22 1.60
CA LYS A 86 -1.77 6.64 1.92
C LYS A 86 -1.89 5.22 2.48
N ALA A 87 -2.79 5.02 3.44
CA ALA A 87 -3.02 3.71 4.04
C ALA A 87 -3.48 2.68 3.01
N ARG A 88 -4.32 3.07 2.03
CA ARG A 88 -4.71 2.18 0.91
C ARG A 88 -3.56 1.88 -0.04
N THR A 89 -2.74 2.87 -0.39
CA THR A 89 -1.62 2.65 -1.33
C THR A 89 -0.50 1.78 -0.77
N GLN A 90 -0.44 1.61 0.55
CA GLN A 90 0.54 0.76 1.23
C GLN A 90 0.01 -0.65 1.55
N MET A 91 -1.24 -0.96 1.19
CA MET A 91 -1.73 -2.34 1.35
C MET A 91 -1.03 -3.23 0.32
N PRO A 92 -0.37 -4.32 0.76
CA PRO A 92 0.24 -5.25 -0.16
C PRO A 92 -0.85 -5.95 -0.99
N LEU A 93 -0.61 -6.04 -2.29
CA LEU A 93 -1.39 -6.80 -3.25
C LEU A 93 -1.11 -8.30 -3.09
N THR A 94 -2.11 -9.09 -3.42
CA THR A 94 -2.02 -10.55 -3.46
C THR A 94 -1.19 -10.98 -4.66
N CYS A 95 -0.16 -11.81 -4.42
CA CYS A 95 0.58 -12.46 -5.49
C CYS A 95 -0.31 -13.48 -6.21
N GLU A 96 -0.39 -13.37 -7.53
CA GLU A 96 -1.20 -14.28 -8.35
C GLU A 96 -0.66 -15.71 -8.32
N VAL A 97 0.67 -15.87 -8.15
CA VAL A 97 1.35 -17.17 -8.11
C VAL A 97 1.12 -17.86 -6.77
N CYS A 98 1.50 -17.24 -5.65
CA CYS A 98 1.50 -17.91 -4.35
C CYS A 98 0.35 -17.51 -3.42
N GLY A 99 -0.48 -16.53 -3.77
CA GLY A 99 -1.63 -16.10 -2.97
C GLY A 99 -1.31 -15.31 -1.69
N TYR A 100 -0.05 -14.95 -1.45
CA TYR A 100 0.33 -14.12 -0.29
C TYR A 100 0.20 -12.63 -0.59
N LYS A 101 -0.26 -11.85 0.40
CA LYS A 101 -0.31 -10.37 0.33
C LYS A 101 1.07 -9.80 0.63
N THR A 102 1.87 -9.64 -0.42
CA THR A 102 3.29 -9.26 -0.28
C THR A 102 3.78 -8.23 -1.31
N ILE A 103 3.10 -8.11 -2.46
CA ILE A 103 3.52 -7.20 -3.54
C ILE A 103 3.12 -5.77 -3.19
N LYS A 104 4.07 -4.86 -3.02
CA LYS A 104 3.74 -3.43 -2.89
C LYS A 104 3.57 -2.82 -4.26
N LYS A 105 2.88 -1.68 -4.31
CA LYS A 105 2.68 -0.95 -5.56
C LYS A 105 4.05 -0.53 -6.13
N GLY A 106 4.38 -1.03 -7.32
CA GLY A 106 5.64 -0.78 -8.01
C GLY A 106 6.70 -1.86 -7.82
N ASP A 107 6.45 -2.86 -6.98
CA ASP A 107 7.31 -4.03 -6.90
C ASP A 107 7.17 -4.88 -8.18
N GLU A 108 8.30 -5.35 -8.71
CA GLU A 108 8.34 -6.18 -9.91
C GLU A 108 8.16 -7.66 -9.59
N SER A 109 8.34 -8.06 -8.32
CA SER A 109 8.30 -9.46 -7.88
C SER A 109 7.66 -9.64 -6.50
N CYS A 110 7.30 -10.88 -6.21
CA CYS A 110 6.71 -11.33 -4.97
C CYS A 110 7.79 -11.57 -3.91
N ALA A 111 7.76 -10.83 -2.80
CA ALA A 111 8.77 -11.00 -1.74
C ALA A 111 8.65 -12.33 -0.96
N TYR A 112 7.62 -13.15 -1.22
CA TYR A 112 7.48 -14.47 -0.61
C TYR A 112 8.02 -15.60 -1.51
N CYS A 113 7.45 -15.77 -2.70
CA CYS A 113 7.84 -16.86 -3.60
C CYS A 113 8.88 -16.46 -4.66
N GLY A 114 9.30 -15.19 -4.70
CA GLY A 114 10.28 -14.69 -5.67
C GLY A 114 9.75 -14.50 -7.10
N ALA A 115 8.59 -15.05 -7.43
CA ALA A 115 8.00 -14.93 -8.76
C ALA A 115 7.79 -13.47 -9.16
N ASN A 116 8.10 -13.14 -10.42
CA ASN A 116 7.85 -11.82 -10.96
C ASN A 116 6.35 -11.54 -11.11
N THR A 117 5.98 -10.29 -11.37
CA THR A 117 4.58 -9.94 -11.66
C THR A 117 4.32 -10.07 -13.16
N TRP A 118 3.07 -10.35 -13.55
CA TRP A 118 2.71 -10.36 -14.97
C TRP A 118 3.04 -9.03 -15.66
N ALA A 119 2.92 -7.91 -14.96
CA ALA A 119 3.26 -6.60 -15.53
C ALA A 119 4.75 -6.45 -15.88
N PHE A 120 5.63 -7.18 -15.19
CA PHE A 120 7.07 -7.20 -15.47
C PHE A 120 7.44 -8.18 -16.59
N GLU A 121 6.72 -9.30 -16.66
CA GLU A 121 6.93 -10.34 -17.68
C GLU A 121 6.25 -10.02 -19.02
N GLN A 122 5.17 -9.25 -19.01
CA GLN A 122 4.43 -8.90 -20.22
C GLN A 122 5.35 -8.16 -21.22
N GLY A 123 5.61 -8.79 -22.36
CA GLY A 123 6.48 -8.26 -23.41
C GLY A 123 7.89 -8.84 -23.43
N ARG A 124 8.19 -9.83 -22.56
CA ARG A 124 9.33 -10.73 -22.71
C ARG A 124 8.88 -11.96 -23.51
N ASP A 125 9.77 -12.49 -24.35
CA ASP A 125 9.47 -13.59 -25.28
C ASP A 125 9.39 -14.98 -24.58
N ASP A 126 9.21 -15.01 -23.27
CA ASP A 126 9.24 -16.24 -22.46
C ASP A 126 7.86 -16.93 -22.36
N TYR A 127 6.76 -16.20 -22.60
CA TYR A 127 5.40 -16.73 -22.48
C TYR A 127 4.43 -16.10 -23.48
N ASP A 128 3.52 -16.89 -24.07
CA ASP A 128 2.55 -16.39 -25.05
C ASP A 128 1.46 -15.53 -24.38
N ASN A 129 1.10 -15.87 -23.14
CA ASN A 129 0.03 -15.20 -22.42
C ASN A 129 0.11 -15.36 -20.90
N LYS A 130 -0.68 -14.55 -20.20
CA LYS A 130 -0.75 -14.54 -18.74
C LYS A 130 -1.12 -15.90 -18.12
N ALA A 131 -2.02 -16.65 -18.75
CA ALA A 131 -2.50 -17.91 -18.18
C ALA A 131 -1.43 -18.99 -18.23
N GLU A 132 -0.65 -19.04 -19.31
CA GLU A 132 0.52 -19.91 -19.44
C GLU A 132 1.59 -19.55 -18.41
N TRP A 133 2.00 -18.27 -18.37
CA TRP A 133 2.94 -17.75 -17.38
C TRP A 133 2.52 -18.12 -15.95
N LEU A 134 1.26 -17.82 -15.59
CA LEU A 134 0.75 -18.07 -14.25
C LEU A 134 0.76 -19.57 -13.91
N ARG A 135 0.38 -20.42 -14.86
CA ARG A 135 0.43 -21.87 -14.66
C ARG A 135 1.86 -22.35 -14.42
N TYR A 136 2.81 -21.92 -15.24
CA TYR A 136 4.21 -22.29 -15.13
C TYR A 136 4.83 -21.85 -13.79
N GLU A 137 4.63 -20.58 -13.40
CA GLU A 137 5.11 -20.06 -12.12
C GLU A 137 4.49 -20.78 -10.92
N GLN A 138 3.20 -21.16 -11.00
CA GLN A 138 2.55 -21.88 -9.92
C GLN A 138 3.09 -23.31 -9.78
N LEU A 139 3.35 -24.02 -10.87
CA LEU A 139 3.98 -25.34 -10.83
C LEU A 139 5.37 -25.27 -10.18
N ASN A 140 6.18 -24.28 -10.57
CA ASN A 140 7.50 -24.05 -9.97
C ASN A 140 7.44 -23.60 -8.51
N CYS A 141 6.40 -22.87 -8.11
CA CYS A 141 6.23 -22.42 -6.73
C CYS A 141 5.77 -23.54 -5.79
N PHE A 142 5.01 -24.50 -6.29
CA PHE A 142 4.34 -25.54 -5.51
C PHE A 142 4.87 -26.94 -5.82
N VAL A 143 6.18 -27.14 -5.67
CA VAL A 143 6.84 -28.42 -5.98
C VAL A 143 6.46 -29.52 -4.97
N LEU A 144 6.18 -30.72 -5.48
CA LEU A 144 5.97 -31.92 -4.66
C LEU A 144 7.29 -32.64 -4.40
N ASP A 145 7.43 -33.19 -3.19
CA ASP A 145 8.49 -34.12 -2.81
C ASP A 145 8.16 -35.57 -3.23
N SER A 146 6.88 -35.88 -3.44
CA SER A 146 6.43 -37.19 -3.94
C SER A 146 5.07 -37.15 -4.63
N ALA A 147 4.82 -38.07 -5.55
CA ALA A 147 3.54 -38.18 -6.27
C ALA A 147 2.32 -38.47 -5.38
N ASN A 148 2.52 -38.96 -4.15
CA ASN A 148 1.45 -39.25 -3.19
C ASN A 148 1.24 -38.12 -2.17
N GLN A 149 2.05 -37.06 -2.22
CA GLN A 149 1.91 -35.92 -1.33
C GLN A 149 0.63 -35.16 -1.66
N VAL A 150 -0.22 -34.97 -0.66
CA VAL A 150 -1.36 -34.05 -0.74
C VAL A 150 -0.85 -32.65 -0.41
N PHE A 151 -0.95 -31.73 -1.36
CA PHE A 151 -0.53 -30.34 -1.17
C PHE A 151 -1.71 -29.50 -0.71
N ASP A 152 -1.47 -28.66 0.30
CA ASP A 152 -2.44 -27.66 0.75
C ASP A 152 -1.95 -26.27 0.35
N PHE A 153 -2.59 -25.68 -0.66
CA PHE A 153 -2.26 -24.34 -1.15
C PHE A 153 -2.39 -23.24 -0.09
N TYR A 154 -3.03 -23.49 1.05
CA TYR A 154 -3.24 -22.51 2.12
C TYR A 154 -2.41 -22.80 3.39
N SER A 155 -1.54 -23.81 3.39
CA SER A 155 -0.75 -24.21 4.56
C SER A 155 0.77 -24.14 4.31
N PRO A 156 1.60 -23.80 5.33
CA PRO A 156 1.22 -23.23 6.62
C PRO A 156 0.88 -21.73 6.51
N ASP A 157 -0.16 -21.33 7.23
CA ASP A 157 -0.83 -20.02 7.23
C ASP A 157 0.07 -18.82 7.67
N ARG A 158 1.30 -19.08 8.14
CA ARG A 158 2.23 -18.06 8.65
C ARG A 158 3.69 -18.38 8.32
N ALA A 159 4.09 -18.05 7.10
CA ALA A 159 5.50 -17.80 6.84
C ALA A 159 5.83 -16.35 7.23
N GLU A 160 6.77 -16.18 8.16
CA GLU A 160 7.50 -14.93 8.50
C GLU A 160 6.84 -13.59 8.12
N GLY A 161 5.71 -13.26 8.74
CA GLY A 161 5.09 -11.93 8.61
C GLY A 161 4.26 -11.68 7.35
N PHE A 162 4.13 -12.67 6.46
CA PHE A 162 3.21 -12.60 5.31
C PHE A 162 1.83 -13.16 5.67
N LYS A 163 0.80 -12.57 5.06
CA LYS A 163 -0.60 -13.01 5.24
C LYS A 163 -1.12 -13.62 3.95
N LYS A 164 -1.61 -14.85 4.02
CA LYS A 164 -2.29 -15.51 2.90
C LYS A 164 -3.62 -14.82 2.59
N ASP A 165 -3.95 -14.72 1.31
CA ASP A 165 -5.27 -14.27 0.86
C ASP A 165 -6.22 -15.46 0.73
N MET A 166 -7.25 -15.51 1.59
CA MET A 166 -8.19 -16.64 1.61
C MET A 166 -9.15 -16.65 0.42
N ASP A 167 -9.29 -15.52 -0.26
CA ASP A 167 -10.12 -15.39 -1.47
C ASP A 167 -9.32 -15.75 -2.75
N TRP A 168 -8.00 -15.86 -2.66
CA TRP A 168 -7.15 -16.28 -3.76
C TRP A 168 -7.36 -17.76 -4.06
N LYS A 169 -7.28 -18.12 -5.35
CA LYS A 169 -7.40 -19.50 -5.83
C LYS A 169 -6.28 -19.78 -6.84
N PRO A 170 -5.59 -20.92 -6.74
CA PRO A 170 -4.61 -21.32 -7.75
C PRO A 170 -5.31 -21.57 -9.10
N SER A 171 -4.58 -21.36 -10.19
CA SER A 171 -5.01 -21.77 -11.53
C SER A 171 -4.71 -23.24 -11.79
N ILE A 172 -3.78 -23.82 -11.03
CA ILE A 172 -3.43 -25.23 -11.06
C ILE A 172 -4.19 -26.04 -9.98
N SER A 173 -4.33 -27.34 -10.23
CA SER A 173 -4.91 -28.31 -9.34
C SER A 173 -3.85 -29.22 -8.70
N GLN A 174 -4.24 -30.00 -7.70
CA GLN A 174 -3.41 -31.07 -7.15
C GLN A 174 -2.97 -32.08 -8.23
N GLN A 175 -3.83 -32.36 -9.20
CA GLN A 175 -3.50 -33.30 -10.27
C GLN A 175 -2.41 -32.74 -11.18
N ASP A 176 -2.46 -31.44 -11.47
CA ASP A 176 -1.41 -30.78 -12.27
C ASP A 176 -0.04 -30.91 -11.60
N LEU A 177 0.04 -30.78 -10.26
CA LEU A 177 1.28 -30.98 -9.50
C LEU A 177 1.80 -32.42 -9.58
N VAL A 178 0.90 -33.41 -9.52
CA VAL A 178 1.27 -34.84 -9.62
C VAL A 178 1.75 -35.19 -11.02
N ASP A 179 1.10 -34.63 -12.05
CA ASP A 179 1.46 -34.85 -13.44
C ASP A 179 2.83 -34.21 -13.75
N ASP A 180 3.08 -33.01 -13.24
CA ASP A 180 4.36 -32.31 -13.36
C ASP A 180 5.50 -33.08 -12.67
N TYR A 181 5.29 -33.53 -11.42
CA TYR A 181 6.26 -34.38 -10.71
C TYR A 181 6.64 -35.64 -11.49
N LYS A 182 5.64 -36.33 -12.07
CA LYS A 182 5.87 -37.55 -12.86
C LYS A 182 6.60 -37.25 -14.16
N ALA A 183 6.32 -36.12 -14.80
CA ALA A 183 7.04 -35.73 -16.02
C ALA A 183 8.53 -35.52 -15.73
N ILE A 184 8.87 -34.93 -14.58
CA ILE A 184 10.26 -34.74 -14.14
C ILE A 184 10.93 -36.07 -13.78
N ASP A 185 10.23 -36.96 -13.06
CA ASP A 185 10.79 -38.25 -12.61
C ASP A 185 10.95 -39.29 -13.76
N LEU A 186 10.24 -39.10 -14.88
CA LEU A 186 10.31 -39.96 -16.06
C LEU A 186 11.38 -39.53 -17.08
N ASP A 187 11.98 -38.35 -16.92
CA ASP A 187 13.13 -37.86 -17.70
C ASP A 187 14.36 -37.79 -16.78
N PRO A 188 14.99 -38.92 -16.41
CA PRO A 188 16.27 -38.87 -15.73
C PRO A 188 17.26 -38.19 -16.68
N ILE A 189 17.80 -37.05 -16.25
CA ILE A 189 18.89 -36.34 -16.92
C ILE A 189 20.00 -37.38 -17.22
N GLU A 190 20.17 -37.74 -18.49
CA GLU A 190 21.31 -38.55 -18.98
C GLU A 190 22.63 -37.79 -18.84
#